data_AF-A0A367J5C9-F1
#
_entry.id   AF-A0A367J5C9-F1
#
_cell.length_a   1.000
_cell.length_b   1.000
_cell.length_c   1.000
_cell.angle_alpha   90.00
_cell.angle_beta   90.00
_cell.angle_gamma   90.00
#
_symmetry.space_group_name_H-M   'P 1'
#
loop_
_entity.id
_entity.type
_entity.pdbx_description
1 polymer ?
#
loop_
_entity_poly.entity_id
_entity_poly.type
_entity_poly.pdbx_seq_one_letter_code
_entity_poly.pdbx_strand_id
1 'polypeptide(L)'
;MSLSLVQKDSTRPLNSKGFRVFCACDPQLPSGSSRLRPRCWTRFWDISLPHSGRNVWFHLLYDKLPRCSLLHRLIPSAWPELCPLCHHPSESMDHFLFLCPEKLTAWTSIWHTYFGEHTFNVDHVRSALHQLQFPRIDSLLLTLDPEVIFGLALLGIWRSRWLFSMAFLL
;
A
#
# COMPACT_ATOMS: atom_id res chain seq x y z
N MET A 1 32.38 26.52 -16.52
CA MET A 1 32.61 25.65 -15.36
C MET A 1 31.83 24.36 -15.58
N SER A 2 32.55 23.28 -15.86
CA SER A 2 32.00 21.98 -16.25
C SER A 2 31.73 21.14 -15.00
N LEU A 3 30.50 20.71 -14.78
CA LEU A 3 30.17 19.74 -13.72
C LEU A 3 30.19 18.34 -14.32
N SER A 4 31.21 17.59 -13.91
CA SER A 4 31.54 16.24 -14.34
C SER A 4 30.48 15.22 -13.93
N LEU A 5 30.16 14.32 -14.86
CA LEU A 5 29.34 13.13 -14.66
C LEU A 5 29.94 12.21 -13.59
N VAL A 6 29.12 11.83 -12.62
CA VAL A 6 29.40 10.78 -11.64
C VAL A 6 29.75 9.48 -12.38
N GLN A 7 30.86 8.86 -11.99
CA GLN A 7 31.34 7.58 -12.54
C GLN A 7 30.26 6.50 -12.41
N LYS A 8 29.93 5.88 -13.55
CA LYS A 8 29.06 4.72 -13.65
C LYS A 8 29.83 3.49 -13.17
N ASP A 9 29.73 3.21 -11.87
CA ASP A 9 30.21 1.94 -11.34
C ASP A 9 29.34 0.78 -11.86
N SER A 10 30.04 -0.29 -12.23
CA SER A 10 29.54 -1.46 -12.95
C SER A 10 28.43 -2.19 -12.17
N THR A 11 27.16 -1.89 -12.47
CA THR A 11 26.01 -2.60 -11.92
C THR A 11 25.73 -3.86 -12.74
N ARG A 12 26.14 -5.01 -12.20
CA ARG A 12 25.57 -6.31 -12.60
C ARG A 12 24.04 -6.20 -12.57
N PRO A 13 23.31 -6.67 -13.59
CA PRO A 13 21.85 -6.63 -13.58
C PRO A 13 21.35 -7.45 -12.39
N LEU A 14 20.75 -6.77 -11.42
CA LEU A 14 20.13 -7.39 -10.25
C LEU A 14 18.98 -8.26 -10.74
N ASN A 15 19.16 -9.58 -10.69
CA ASN A 15 18.08 -10.51 -10.96
C ASN A 15 17.03 -10.43 -9.82
N SER A 16 15.81 -10.90 -10.10
CA SER A 16 14.68 -10.82 -9.16
C SER A 16 14.98 -11.48 -7.79
N LYS A 17 15.89 -12.46 -7.74
CA LYS A 17 16.36 -13.07 -6.48
C LYS A 17 17.34 -12.17 -5.73
N GLY A 18 18.29 -11.52 -6.42
CA GLY A 18 19.24 -10.58 -5.84
C GLY A 18 18.57 -9.33 -5.25
N PHE A 19 17.52 -8.83 -5.92
CA PHE A 19 16.71 -7.75 -5.38
C PHE A 19 16.01 -8.13 -4.06
N ARG A 20 15.46 -9.35 -3.97
CA ARG A 20 14.83 -9.88 -2.75
C ARG A 20 15.79 -9.95 -1.56
N VAL A 21 17.03 -10.41 -1.80
CA VAL A 21 18.07 -10.48 -0.75
C VAL A 21 18.51 -9.09 -0.32
N PHE A 22 18.68 -8.16 -1.27
CA PHE A 22 19.06 -6.79 -0.96
C PHE A 22 18.00 -6.05 -0.12
N CYS A 23 16.72 -6.20 -0.46
CA CYS A 23 15.62 -5.61 0.31
C CYS A 23 15.42 -6.25 1.69
N ALA A 24 15.86 -7.48 1.91
CA ALA A 24 15.83 -8.13 3.22
C ALA A 24 16.93 -7.60 4.17
N CYS A 25 18.02 -7.06 3.63
CA CYS A 25 19.21 -6.65 4.38
C CYS A 25 19.28 -5.16 4.72
N ASP A 26 18.32 -4.32 4.32
CA ASP A 26 18.38 -2.88 4.60
C ASP A 26 18.17 -2.57 6.10
N PRO A 27 19.20 -2.08 6.83
CA PRO A 27 19.11 -1.80 8.25
C PRO A 27 18.53 -0.40 8.56
N GLN A 28 18.29 0.46 7.57
CA GLN A 28 18.02 1.91 7.76
C GLN A 28 16.53 2.30 7.76
N LEU A 29 15.61 1.39 8.14
CA LEU A 29 14.18 1.71 8.17
C LEU A 29 13.77 2.34 9.52
N PRO A 30 12.97 3.43 9.56
CA PRO A 30 12.55 4.07 10.80
C PRO A 30 11.84 3.10 11.76
N SER A 31 12.11 3.25 13.06
CA SER A 31 11.71 2.36 14.17
C SER A 31 10.20 2.18 14.44
N GLY A 32 9.33 2.49 13.47
CA GLY A 32 7.88 2.28 13.53
C GLY A 32 7.34 1.27 12.49
N SER A 33 8.16 0.79 11.57
CA SER A 33 7.74 -0.20 10.57
C SER A 33 7.60 -1.58 11.22
N SER A 34 6.36 -2.04 11.39
CA SER A 34 6.04 -3.42 11.73
C SER A 34 6.43 -4.34 10.57
N ARG A 35 7.72 -4.69 10.48
CA ARG A 35 8.19 -5.69 9.52
C ARG A 35 7.40 -6.97 9.76
N LEU A 36 6.70 -7.44 8.73
CA LEU A 36 6.04 -8.75 8.77
C LEU A 36 7.04 -9.80 9.24
N ARG A 37 6.57 -10.70 10.12
CA ARG A 37 7.38 -11.83 10.57
C ARG A 37 7.80 -12.66 9.34
N PRO A 38 8.99 -13.29 9.30
CA PRO A 38 9.47 -14.06 8.16
C PRO A 38 8.44 -15.03 7.56
N ARG A 39 7.72 -15.77 8.42
CA ARG A 39 6.65 -16.70 8.02
C ARG A 39 5.46 -16.04 7.28
N CYS A 40 5.18 -14.77 7.57
CA CYS A 40 4.09 -14.03 6.93
C CYS A 40 4.45 -13.64 5.49
N TRP A 41 5.74 -13.55 5.16
CA TRP A 41 6.18 -13.28 3.79
C TRP A 41 5.84 -14.43 2.85
N THR A 42 6.02 -15.69 3.26
CA THR A 42 5.61 -16.83 2.44
C THR A 42 4.13 -16.75 2.11
N ARG A 43 3.28 -16.55 3.13
CA ARG A 43 1.84 -16.36 2.94
C ARG A 43 1.53 -15.21 1.98
N PHE A 44 2.20 -14.07 2.11
CA PHE A 44 2.03 -12.93 1.22
C PHE A 44 2.31 -13.26 -0.24
N TRP A 45 3.40 -13.99 -0.52
CA TRP A 45 3.79 -14.35 -1.88
C TRP A 45 2.81 -15.36 -2.50
N ASP A 46 2.18 -16.20 -1.68
CA ASP A 46 1.20 -17.21 -2.11
C ASP A 46 -0.17 -16.61 -2.44
N ILE A 47 -0.48 -15.38 -2.02
CA ILE A 47 -1.77 -14.73 -2.35
C ILE A 47 -1.86 -14.52 -3.87
N SER A 48 -2.93 -15.00 -4.49
CA SER A 48 -3.23 -14.87 -5.92
C SER A 48 -3.62 -13.44 -6.34
N LEU A 49 -2.65 -12.51 -6.31
CA LEU A 49 -2.84 -11.11 -6.71
C LEU A 49 -2.21 -10.78 -8.07
N PRO A 50 -2.83 -9.84 -8.82
CA PRO A 50 -2.17 -9.24 -9.97
C PRO A 50 -0.89 -8.53 -9.53
N HIS A 51 0.11 -8.47 -10.43
CA HIS A 51 1.41 -7.89 -10.13
C HIS A 51 1.32 -6.47 -9.56
N SER A 52 0.45 -5.62 -10.12
CA SER A 52 0.25 -4.25 -9.63
C SER A 52 -0.28 -4.20 -8.19
N GLY A 53 -1.23 -5.07 -7.83
CA GLY A 53 -1.77 -5.12 -6.47
C GLY A 53 -0.73 -5.61 -5.48
N ARG A 54 0.01 -6.66 -5.85
CA ARG A 54 1.12 -7.17 -5.04
C ARG A 54 2.22 -6.12 -4.85
N ASN A 55 2.57 -5.36 -5.88
CA ASN A 55 3.59 -4.32 -5.79
C ASN A 55 3.17 -3.20 -4.83
N VAL A 56 1.93 -2.72 -4.92
CA VAL A 56 1.39 -1.70 -4.01
C VAL A 56 1.41 -2.20 -2.57
N TRP A 57 0.93 -3.42 -2.32
CA TRP A 57 0.92 -3.99 -0.98
C TRP A 57 2.33 -4.23 -0.42
N PHE A 58 3.26 -4.69 -1.27
CA PHE A 58 4.66 -4.81 -0.89
C PHE A 58 5.25 -3.46 -0.46
N HIS A 59 5.02 -2.40 -1.24
CA HIS A 59 5.48 -1.05 -0.87
C HIS A 59 4.82 -0.54 0.41
N LEU A 60 3.55 -0.86 0.65
CA LEU A 60 2.89 -0.56 1.92
C LEU A 60 3.60 -1.24 3.11
N LEU A 61 3.88 -2.55 3.01
CA LEU A 61 4.51 -3.34 4.07
C LEU A 61 5.93 -2.85 4.41
N TYR A 62 6.60 -2.23 3.45
CA TYR A 62 7.93 -1.62 3.63
C TYR A 62 7.90 -0.12 3.96
N ASP A 63 6.72 0.48 4.14
CA ASP A 63 6.54 1.94 4.31
C ASP A 63 7.17 2.77 3.18
N LYS A 64 7.23 2.19 1.98
CA LYS A 64 7.76 2.80 0.75
C LYS A 64 6.66 3.25 -0.20
N LEU A 65 5.42 3.27 0.26
CA LEU A 65 4.30 3.75 -0.54
C LEU A 65 4.38 5.30 -0.58
N PRO A 66 4.30 5.93 -1.77
CA PRO A 66 4.47 7.38 -1.87
C PRO A 66 3.38 8.11 -1.07
N ARG A 67 3.78 8.75 0.02
CA ARG A 67 2.88 9.54 0.88
C ARG A 67 2.65 10.93 0.28
N CYS A 68 1.47 11.52 0.45
CA CYS A 68 1.25 12.89 -0.01
C CYS A 68 2.17 13.90 0.68
N SER A 69 2.53 13.70 1.94
CA SER A 69 3.56 14.52 2.60
C SER A 69 4.94 14.41 1.92
N LEU A 70 5.32 13.22 1.45
CA LEU A 70 6.57 13.03 0.70
C LEU A 70 6.47 13.68 -0.69
N LEU A 71 5.34 13.52 -1.37
CA LEU A 71 5.11 14.07 -2.71
C LEU A 71 4.99 15.59 -2.70
N HIS A 72 4.28 16.17 -1.72
CA HIS A 72 4.24 17.61 -1.49
C HIS A 72 5.65 18.15 -1.23
N ARG A 73 6.44 17.51 -0.37
CA ARG A 73 7.83 17.92 -0.14
C ARG A 73 8.68 17.90 -1.41
N LEU A 74 8.45 16.93 -2.31
CA LEU A 74 9.22 16.81 -3.56
C LEU A 74 8.72 17.76 -4.64
N ILE A 75 7.41 17.97 -4.75
CA ILE A 75 6.76 18.78 -5.79
C ILE A 75 5.55 19.51 -5.18
N PRO A 76 5.77 20.61 -4.42
CA PRO A 76 4.69 21.31 -3.70
C PRO A 76 3.58 21.84 -4.62
N SER A 77 3.94 22.21 -5.85
CA SER A 77 3.02 22.79 -6.84
C SER A 77 2.04 21.77 -7.43
N ALA A 78 2.39 20.49 -7.46
CA ALA A 78 1.56 19.43 -8.06
C ALA A 78 0.79 18.62 -7.01
N TRP A 79 1.14 18.75 -5.73
CA TRP A 79 0.59 17.92 -4.66
C TRP A 79 0.13 18.79 -3.50
N PRO A 80 -1.17 18.86 -3.19
CA PRO A 80 -1.65 19.61 -2.02
C PRO A 80 -1.18 18.94 -0.72
N GLU A 81 -0.92 19.74 0.32
CA GLU A 81 -0.67 19.24 1.68
C GLU A 81 -1.91 18.55 2.27
N LEU A 82 -3.09 18.98 1.84
CA LEU A 82 -4.38 18.49 2.29
C LEU A 82 -4.77 17.22 1.53
N CYS A 83 -5.50 16.32 2.20
CA CYS A 83 -6.14 15.19 1.52
C CYS A 83 -7.12 15.75 0.46
N PRO A 84 -7.05 15.33 -0.82
CA PRO A 84 -7.90 15.88 -1.87
C PRO A 84 -9.38 15.46 -1.75
N LEU A 85 -9.69 14.45 -0.95
CA LEU A 85 -11.04 13.89 -0.82
C LEU A 85 -11.81 14.52 0.34
N CYS A 86 -11.15 14.77 1.48
CA CYS A 86 -11.80 15.28 2.69
C CYS A 86 -11.14 16.53 3.26
N HIS A 87 -10.14 17.09 2.59
CA HIS A 87 -9.39 18.29 3.00
C HIS A 87 -8.69 18.18 4.36
N HIS A 88 -8.45 16.97 4.86
CA HIS A 88 -7.72 16.76 6.11
C HIS A 88 -6.28 17.29 6.01
N PRO A 89 -5.76 18.03 7.01
CA PRO A 89 -4.50 18.78 6.90
C PRO A 89 -3.23 17.92 6.97
N SER A 90 -3.35 16.68 7.45
CA SER A 90 -2.24 15.74 7.52
C SER A 90 -2.68 14.40 6.97
N GLU A 91 -2.17 14.04 5.79
CA GLU A 91 -2.39 12.72 5.22
C GLU A 91 -1.30 11.76 5.72
N SER A 92 -1.59 11.10 6.85
CA SER A 92 -0.81 9.94 7.31
C SER A 92 -1.04 8.72 6.41
N MET A 93 -0.20 7.68 6.54
CA MET A 93 -0.41 6.44 5.78
C MET A 93 -1.78 5.82 6.08
N ASP A 94 -2.16 5.76 7.36
CA ASP A 94 -3.48 5.27 7.78
C ASP A 94 -4.61 6.12 7.18
N HIS A 95 -4.46 7.45 7.12
CA HIS A 95 -5.43 8.34 6.48
C HIS A 95 -5.57 8.07 4.98
N PHE A 96 -4.43 7.96 4.30
CA PHE A 96 -4.36 7.63 2.89
C PHE A 96 -5.07 6.30 2.55
N LEU A 97 -4.93 5.29 3.42
CA LEU A 97 -5.44 3.95 3.17
C LEU A 97 -6.88 3.74 3.63
N PHE A 98 -7.22 4.19 4.84
CA PHE A 98 -8.47 3.77 5.50
C PHE A 98 -9.03 4.73 6.56
N LEU A 99 -8.40 5.86 6.94
CA LEU A 99 -9.05 6.83 7.86
C LEU A 99 -9.72 8.00 7.12
N CYS A 100 -9.44 8.20 5.83
CA CYS A 100 -10.19 9.16 5.03
C CYS A 100 -11.67 8.71 4.93
N PRO A 101 -12.66 9.58 5.17
CA PRO A 101 -14.08 9.23 5.11
C PRO A 101 -14.51 8.55 3.81
N GLU A 102 -14.02 9.03 2.67
CA GLU A 102 -14.31 8.42 1.36
C GLU A 102 -13.74 7.00 1.24
N LYS A 103 -12.56 6.75 1.83
CA LYS A 103 -11.94 5.42 1.85
C LYS A 103 -12.63 4.51 2.86
N LEU A 104 -13.05 5.04 4.01
CA LEU A 104 -13.87 4.32 4.98
C LEU A 104 -15.16 3.83 4.34
N THR A 105 -15.86 4.68 3.59
CA THR A 105 -17.07 4.28 2.86
C THR A 105 -16.78 3.12 1.91
N ALA A 106 -15.71 3.20 1.11
CA ALA A 106 -15.31 2.12 0.21
C ALA A 106 -15.02 0.81 0.96
N TRP A 107 -14.26 0.88 2.07
CA TRP A 107 -13.96 -0.29 2.90
C TRP A 107 -15.22 -0.88 3.53
N THR A 108 -16.13 -0.06 4.06
CA THR A 108 -17.41 -0.48 4.63
C THR A 108 -18.27 -1.18 3.57
N SER A 109 -18.37 -0.63 2.35
CA SER A 109 -19.10 -1.26 1.26
C SER A 109 -18.51 -2.61 0.86
N ILE A 110 -17.18 -2.70 0.72
CA ILE A 110 -16.49 -3.97 0.44
C ILE A 110 -16.72 -4.95 1.59
N TRP A 111 -16.65 -4.47 2.83
CA TRP A 111 -16.87 -5.30 4.01
C TRP A 111 -18.26 -5.93 4.01
N HIS A 112 -19.32 -5.14 3.83
CA HIS A 112 -20.68 -5.66 3.76
C HIS A 112 -20.91 -6.60 2.57
N THR A 113 -20.26 -6.34 1.43
CA THR A 113 -20.40 -7.16 0.23
C THR A 113 -19.82 -8.57 0.40
N TYR A 114 -18.65 -8.67 1.03
CA TYR A 114 -17.89 -9.92 1.09
C TYR A 114 -17.84 -10.58 2.47
N PHE A 115 -18.08 -9.81 3.55
CA PHE A 115 -17.92 -10.25 4.93
C PHE A 115 -19.24 -10.23 5.73
N GLY A 116 -20.34 -9.80 5.10
CA GLY A 116 -21.70 -9.95 5.60
C GLY A 116 -22.00 -9.16 6.88
N GLU A 117 -22.66 -9.82 7.84
CA GLU A 117 -23.16 -9.23 9.10
C GLU A 117 -22.06 -8.87 10.11
N HIS A 118 -20.79 -9.17 9.83
CA HIS A 118 -19.70 -8.80 10.72
C HIS A 118 -19.62 -7.28 10.82
N THR A 119 -19.52 -6.75 12.04
CA THR A 119 -19.38 -5.32 12.24
C THR A 119 -18.07 -4.84 11.62
N PHE A 120 -18.18 -3.88 10.70
CA PHE A 120 -17.01 -3.24 10.13
C PHE A 120 -16.21 -2.55 11.22
N ASN A 121 -14.89 -2.76 11.22
CA ASN A 121 -13.97 -2.06 12.10
C ASN A 121 -12.68 -1.76 11.33
N VAL A 122 -12.21 -0.52 11.42
CA VAL A 122 -10.96 -0.06 10.80
C VAL A 122 -9.74 -0.85 11.27
N ASP A 123 -9.75 -1.36 12.50
CA ASP A 123 -8.66 -2.18 13.03
C ASP A 123 -8.55 -3.53 12.30
N HIS A 124 -9.65 -4.06 11.78
CA HIS A 124 -9.60 -5.25 10.91
C HIS A 124 -8.90 -4.93 9.60
N VAL A 125 -9.16 -3.76 9.00
CA VAL A 125 -8.47 -3.31 7.79
C VAL A 125 -6.98 -3.11 8.05
N ARG A 126 -6.64 -2.42 9.14
CA ARG A 126 -5.24 -2.23 9.55
C ARG A 126 -4.53 -3.56 9.77
N SER A 127 -5.15 -4.50 10.47
CA SER A 127 -4.56 -5.81 10.77
C SER A 127 -4.41 -6.68 9.51
N ALA A 128 -5.39 -6.63 8.61
CA ALA A 128 -5.30 -7.30 7.32
C ALA A 128 -4.14 -6.77 6.48
N LEU A 129 -4.04 -5.44 6.33
CA LEU A 129 -3.03 -4.82 5.47
C LEU A 129 -1.61 -4.91 6.04
N HIS A 130 -1.43 -4.71 7.35
CA HIS A 130 -0.10 -4.64 7.96
C HIS A 130 0.37 -5.96 8.56
N GLN A 131 -0.55 -6.85 8.96
CA GLN A 131 -0.21 -8.09 9.67
C GLN A 131 -0.67 -9.36 8.95
N LEU A 132 -1.34 -9.21 7.80
CA LEU A 132 -1.93 -10.33 7.05
C LEU A 132 -2.89 -11.16 7.92
N GLN A 133 -3.62 -10.48 8.79
CA GLN A 133 -4.66 -11.06 9.62
C GLN A 133 -6.01 -10.78 9.00
N PHE A 134 -6.62 -11.80 8.41
CA PHE A 134 -7.87 -11.68 7.70
C PHE A 134 -9.00 -12.31 8.52
N PRO A 135 -10.21 -11.77 8.45
CA PRO A 135 -11.37 -12.39 9.07
C PRO A 135 -11.57 -13.80 8.50
N ARG A 136 -11.91 -14.74 9.39
CA ARG A 136 -12.26 -16.10 8.99
C ARG A 136 -13.70 -16.10 8.54
N ILE A 137 -13.93 -16.43 7.28
CA ILE A 137 -15.26 -16.58 6.70
C ILE A 137 -15.37 -17.99 6.16
N ASP A 138 -16.56 -18.55 6.26
CA ASP A 138 -16.90 -19.81 5.61
C ASP A 138 -16.70 -19.67 4.09
N SER A 139 -15.61 -20.25 3.60
CA SER A 139 -15.12 -20.13 2.22
C SER A 139 -16.15 -20.61 1.19
N LEU A 140 -17.18 -21.36 1.60
CA LEU A 140 -18.27 -21.82 0.74
C LEU A 140 -19.14 -20.68 0.20
N LEU A 141 -19.13 -19.51 0.86
CA LEU A 141 -19.94 -18.34 0.46
C LEU A 141 -19.18 -17.33 -0.40
N LEU A 142 -17.84 -17.41 -0.43
CA LEU A 142 -17.00 -16.45 -1.12
C LEU A 142 -16.41 -17.02 -2.40
N THR A 143 -16.53 -16.26 -3.48
CA THR A 143 -15.86 -16.55 -4.76
C THR A 143 -14.37 -16.21 -4.74
N LEU A 144 -13.93 -15.39 -3.78
CA LEU A 144 -12.56 -14.92 -3.65
C LEU A 144 -12.09 -15.03 -2.20
N ASP A 145 -10.82 -15.41 -2.04
CA ASP A 145 -10.19 -15.42 -0.72
C ASP A 145 -10.15 -13.99 -0.12
N PRO A 146 -10.36 -13.83 1.20
CA PRO A 146 -10.24 -12.56 1.89
C PRO A 146 -8.97 -11.78 1.54
N GLU A 147 -7.83 -12.47 1.46
CA GLU A 147 -6.55 -11.87 1.09
C GLU A 147 -6.58 -11.19 -0.27
N VAL A 148 -7.23 -11.81 -1.25
CA VAL A 148 -7.36 -11.29 -2.61
C VAL A 148 -8.24 -10.06 -2.59
N ILE A 149 -9.36 -10.09 -1.86
CA ILE A 149 -10.28 -8.95 -1.72
C ILE A 149 -9.53 -7.73 -1.16
N PHE A 150 -8.77 -7.90 -0.07
CA PHE A 150 -7.99 -6.82 0.54
C PHE A 150 -6.92 -6.26 -0.41
N GLY A 151 -6.21 -7.13 -1.13
CA GLY A 151 -5.18 -6.69 -2.07
C GLY A 151 -5.75 -5.95 -3.29
N LEU A 152 -6.92 -6.37 -3.78
CA LEU A 152 -7.62 -5.67 -4.87
C LEU A 152 -8.23 -4.34 -4.41
N ALA A 153 -8.82 -4.30 -3.21
CA ALA A 153 -9.33 -3.08 -2.60
C ALA A 153 -8.21 -2.04 -2.42
N LEU A 154 -7.07 -2.47 -1.87
CA LEU A 154 -5.88 -1.62 -1.73
C LEU A 154 -5.43 -1.07 -3.08
N LEU A 155 -5.37 -1.91 -4.12
CA LEU A 155 -5.01 -1.48 -5.47
C LEU A 155 -6.01 -0.45 -6.03
N GLY A 156 -7.31 -0.65 -5.82
CA GLY A 156 -8.37 0.27 -6.24
C GLY A 156 -8.25 1.63 -5.56
N ILE A 157 -8.06 1.64 -4.23
CA ILE A 157 -7.84 2.85 -3.43
C ILE A 157 -6.58 3.58 -3.91
N TRP A 158 -5.48 2.86 -4.07
CA TRP A 158 -4.23 3.42 -4.57
C TRP A 158 -4.42 4.05 -5.96
N ARG A 159 -5.00 3.31 -6.92
CA ARG A 159 -5.27 3.81 -8.27
C ARG A 159 -6.16 5.05 -8.27
N SER A 160 -7.21 5.09 -7.45
CA SER A 160 -8.10 6.24 -7.37
C SER A 160 -7.35 7.52 -7.00
N ARG A 161 -6.31 7.44 -6.15
CA ARG A 161 -5.45 8.58 -5.83
C ARG A 161 -4.60 9.00 -7.03
N TRP A 162 -3.92 8.06 -7.68
CA TRP A 162 -3.02 8.39 -8.79
C TRP A 162 -3.75 8.85 -10.03
N LEU A 163 -4.93 8.30 -10.31
CA LEU A 163 -5.80 8.78 -11.38
C LEU A 163 -6.25 10.21 -11.10
N PHE A 164 -6.61 10.51 -9.85
CA PHE A 164 -6.93 11.89 -9.44
C PHE A 164 -5.71 12.81 -9.63
N SER A 165 -4.50 12.39 -9.24
CA SER A 165 -3.29 13.21 -9.42
C SER A 165 -2.91 13.42 -10.88
N MET A 166 -3.08 12.43 -11.75
CA MET A 166 -2.82 12.57 -13.19
C MET A 166 -3.84 13.50 -13.87
N ALA A 167 -5.08 13.56 -13.37
CA ALA A 167 -6.11 14.46 -13.90
C ALA A 167 -5.84 15.95 -13.61
N PHE A 168 -5.00 16.28 -12.62
CA PHE A 168 -4.58 17.67 -12.32
C PHE A 168 -3.31 18.10 -13.09
N LEU A 169 -2.68 17.18 -13.84
CA LEU A 169 -1.48 17.45 -14.64
C LEU A 169 -1.77 17.57 -16.15
N LEU A 170 -3.05 17.54 -16.55
CA LEU A 170 -3.55 17.79 -17.90
C LEU A 170 -4.37 19.09 -17.89
#